data_AF-A0A957BYR9-F1
#
_entry.id   AF-A0A957BYR9-F1
#
_cell.length_a   1.000
_cell.length_b   1.000
_cell.length_c   1.000
_cell.angle_alpha   90.00
_cell.angle_beta   90.00
_cell.angle_gamma   90.00
#
_symmetry.space_group_name_H-M   'P 1'
#
loop_
_entity.id
_entity.type
_entity.pdbx_description
1 polymer ?
#
loop_
_entity_poly.entity_id
_entity_poly.type
_entity_poly.pdbx_seq_one_letter_code
_entity_poly.pdbx_strand_id
1 'polypeptide(L)'
;MLHEPAAQPDYFPRSIPKPESDEKPGQCIAAIRGIVGQYLEITEEHFHDALDLPAEDQAIVARGAESKLLVSFVGTLRDDSAVVYEALEEALQPQDQYALLRENRRGTHPHLIHIVAGRPTKPRDLPVWPNALLFLATLLSVLYTGTTIAIAELSLDHPVLAQELGSSLGSILANLWRGWPYALSILLILVPHEMGHFLMMRRHKVAASWPYFLPGFFISPFGTFGAAILLRESLKNRKTLLDVGASGPIAGFLVAVPLVFIGLATSRVLPMTGEGLIEGNSLIYAFAKWVIFGEVLPNGQFDV
;
A
#
# COMPACT_ATOMS: atom_id res chain seq x y z
N MET A 1 -18.26 -11.60 -17.82
CA MET A 1 -17.37 -10.64 -17.15
C MET A 1 -16.15 -11.42 -16.72
N LEU A 2 -15.07 -11.34 -17.49
CA LEU A 2 -13.86 -12.14 -17.28
C LEU A 2 -13.17 -11.68 -15.99
N HIS A 3 -12.92 -12.63 -15.09
CA HIS A 3 -12.16 -12.41 -13.87
C HIS A 3 -10.67 -12.53 -14.22
N GLU A 4 -10.02 -11.40 -14.50
CA GLU A 4 -8.56 -11.32 -14.64
C GLU A 4 -7.87 -11.88 -13.39
N PRO A 5 -6.93 -12.83 -13.55
CA PRO A 5 -6.10 -13.35 -12.48
C PRO A 5 -4.70 -12.74 -12.58
N ALA A 6 -4.06 -12.54 -11.45
CA ALA A 6 -2.60 -12.52 -11.42
C ALA A 6 -2.12 -13.48 -10.32
N ALA A 7 -0.97 -14.08 -10.59
CA ALA A 7 -0.38 -15.29 -10.02
C ALA A 7 -0.48 -15.57 -8.52
N GLN A 8 -0.85 -16.79 -8.10
CA GLN A 8 -0.53 -17.29 -6.75
C GLN A 8 0.73 -18.18 -6.75
N PRO A 9 1.59 -18.09 -5.71
CA PRO A 9 2.78 -18.93 -5.54
C PRO A 9 2.63 -19.98 -4.41
N ASP A 10 3.29 -21.13 -4.55
CA ASP A 10 4.32 -21.66 -3.62
C ASP A 10 4.57 -23.18 -3.79
N TYR A 11 5.74 -23.57 -4.33
CA TYR A 11 6.50 -24.75 -3.89
C TYR A 11 7.97 -24.69 -4.43
N PHE A 12 8.95 -24.60 -3.51
CA PHE A 12 10.17 -25.45 -3.48
C PHE A 12 11.58 -24.92 -3.88
N PRO A 13 12.66 -25.61 -3.43
CA PRO A 13 13.88 -25.03 -2.86
C PRO A 13 15.09 -25.00 -3.82
N ARG A 14 16.18 -24.39 -3.31
CA ARG A 14 17.60 -24.52 -3.70
C ARG A 14 17.91 -24.42 -5.20
N SER A 15 18.46 -23.27 -5.56
CA SER A 15 19.41 -23.01 -6.67
C SER A 15 19.59 -24.17 -7.66
N ILE A 16 18.78 -24.17 -8.72
CA ILE A 16 19.01 -24.99 -9.91
C ILE A 16 19.93 -24.19 -10.85
N PRO A 17 20.93 -24.83 -11.49
CA PRO A 17 21.86 -24.14 -12.38
C PRO A 17 21.12 -23.53 -13.57
N LYS A 18 21.54 -22.32 -13.97
CA LYS A 18 21.09 -21.62 -15.18
C LYS A 18 21.27 -22.55 -16.39
N PRO A 19 20.26 -22.81 -17.24
CA PRO A 19 20.45 -23.64 -18.42
C PRO A 19 21.43 -22.96 -19.39
N GLU A 20 22.34 -23.77 -19.93
CA GLU A 20 23.32 -23.41 -20.94
C GLU A 20 22.65 -22.80 -22.17
N SER A 21 23.20 -21.68 -22.64
CA SER A 21 22.64 -20.77 -23.62
C SER A 21 22.72 -21.23 -25.09
N ASP A 22 22.47 -22.51 -25.38
CA ASP A 22 22.70 -23.11 -26.71
C ASP A 22 21.47 -23.83 -27.34
N GLU A 23 20.25 -23.56 -26.87
CA GLU A 23 19.04 -24.02 -27.58
C GLU A 23 18.62 -23.04 -28.70
N LYS A 24 18.45 -23.57 -29.92
CA LYS A 24 18.05 -22.78 -31.10
C LYS A 24 16.68 -22.10 -30.86
N PRO A 25 16.51 -20.80 -31.18
CA PRO A 25 15.28 -20.05 -30.91
C PRO A 25 13.97 -20.72 -31.37
N GLY A 26 14.02 -21.47 -32.47
CA GLY A 26 12.86 -22.17 -33.03
C GLY A 26 12.36 -23.39 -32.23
N GLN A 27 13.20 -24.03 -31.41
CA GLN A 27 12.78 -25.19 -30.59
C GLN A 27 12.04 -24.75 -29.32
N CYS A 28 12.50 -23.67 -28.68
CA CYS A 28 11.86 -23.10 -27.51
C CYS A 28 10.44 -22.59 -27.85
N ILE A 29 10.27 -21.96 -29.02
CA ILE A 29 8.97 -21.44 -29.50
C ILE A 29 7.94 -22.55 -29.77
N ALA A 30 8.36 -23.66 -30.40
CA ALA A 30 7.44 -24.77 -30.69
C ALA A 30 6.91 -25.43 -29.41
N ALA A 31 7.74 -25.50 -28.36
CA ALA A 31 7.33 -25.97 -27.04
C ALA A 31 6.34 -25.01 -26.38
N ILE A 32 6.61 -23.69 -26.42
CA ILE A 32 5.70 -22.65 -25.90
C ILE A 32 4.34 -22.71 -26.61
N ARG A 33 4.33 -22.82 -27.94
CA ARG A 33 3.09 -22.97 -28.73
C ARG A 33 2.29 -24.21 -28.31
N GLY A 34 2.96 -25.33 -28.07
CA GLY A 34 2.33 -26.57 -27.61
C GLY A 34 1.66 -26.40 -26.24
N ILE A 35 2.31 -25.69 -25.32
CA ILE A 35 1.78 -25.37 -23.99
C ILE A 35 0.57 -24.43 -24.11
N VAL A 36 0.71 -23.32 -24.85
CA VAL A 36 -0.36 -22.33 -25.01
C VAL A 36 -1.58 -22.92 -25.73
N GLY A 37 -1.37 -23.76 -26.75
CA GLY A 37 -2.43 -24.40 -27.51
C GLY A 37 -3.31 -25.38 -26.72
N GLN A 38 -2.88 -25.79 -25.52
CA GLN A 38 -3.73 -26.57 -24.61
C GLN A 38 -4.85 -25.72 -24.01
N TYR A 39 -4.59 -24.42 -23.81
CA TYR A 39 -5.45 -23.52 -23.04
C TYR A 39 -6.07 -22.38 -23.87
N LEU A 40 -5.47 -22.05 -25.01
CA LEU A 40 -5.94 -21.06 -25.96
C LEU A 40 -6.20 -21.73 -27.32
N GLU A 41 -7.38 -21.51 -27.89
CA GLU A 41 -7.62 -21.80 -29.29
C GLU A 41 -6.93 -20.71 -30.14
N ILE A 42 -5.68 -21.00 -30.52
CA ILE A 42 -4.81 -20.06 -31.22
C ILE A 42 -5.36 -19.79 -32.62
N THR A 43 -5.64 -18.53 -32.91
CA THR A 43 -6.06 -18.07 -34.24
C THR A 43 -4.93 -17.31 -34.95
N GLU A 44 -4.15 -16.53 -34.21
CA GLU A 44 -3.01 -15.79 -34.76
C GLU A 44 -1.79 -15.90 -33.82
N GLU A 45 -0.60 -15.88 -34.42
CA GLU A 45 0.69 -15.92 -33.73
C GLU A 45 1.56 -14.77 -34.22
N HIS A 46 2.00 -13.90 -33.30
CA HIS A 46 2.88 -12.77 -33.62
C HIS A 46 4.22 -12.96 -32.91
N PHE A 47 5.28 -13.11 -33.70
CA PHE A 47 6.66 -13.16 -33.22
C PHE A 47 7.20 -11.74 -33.11
N HIS A 48 7.78 -11.40 -31.96
CA HIS A 48 8.34 -10.08 -31.73
C HIS A 48 9.87 -10.19 -31.64
N ASP A 49 10.57 -9.61 -32.61
CA ASP A 49 12.00 -9.34 -32.49
C ASP A 49 12.21 -8.00 -31.78
N ALA A 50 12.74 -8.07 -30.57
CA ALA A 50 13.26 -7.03 -29.67
C ALA A 50 12.57 -5.64 -29.53
N LEU A 51 11.75 -5.11 -30.42
CA LEU A 51 11.35 -3.69 -30.41
C LEU A 51 10.02 -3.33 -31.13
N ASP A 52 9.12 -4.28 -31.43
CA ASP A 52 7.86 -3.96 -32.15
C ASP A 52 6.60 -4.37 -31.37
N LEU A 53 6.33 -3.67 -30.27
CA LEU A 53 5.10 -3.76 -29.49
C LEU A 53 4.22 -2.52 -29.74
N PRO A 54 2.88 -2.64 -29.80
CA PRO A 54 2.00 -1.48 -29.71
C PRO A 54 2.36 -0.64 -28.46
N ALA A 55 2.28 0.68 -28.56
CA ALA A 55 2.66 1.59 -27.46
C ALA A 55 1.95 1.27 -26.12
N GLU A 56 0.76 0.66 -26.18
CA GLU A 56 -0.04 0.23 -25.04
C GLU A 56 0.55 -0.99 -24.27
N ASP A 57 1.41 -1.78 -24.93
CA ASP A 57 2.03 -2.99 -24.38
C ASP A 57 3.51 -2.79 -23.98
N GLN A 58 4.19 -1.80 -24.58
CA GLN A 58 5.59 -1.45 -24.29
C GLN A 58 5.82 -1.08 -22.81
N ALA A 59 4.87 -0.35 -22.20
CA ALA A 59 5.00 0.14 -20.82
C ALA A 59 4.98 -0.98 -19.75
N ILE A 60 4.54 -2.18 -20.11
CA ILE A 60 4.34 -3.29 -19.15
C ILE A 60 5.46 -4.32 -19.26
N VAL A 61 5.95 -4.59 -20.49
CA VAL A 61 7.15 -5.42 -20.70
C VAL A 61 8.41 -4.75 -20.13
N ALA A 62 8.44 -3.42 -20.04
CA ALA A 62 9.56 -2.65 -19.47
C ALA A 62 9.67 -2.66 -17.93
N ARG A 63 8.79 -3.37 -17.20
CA ARG A 63 8.83 -3.39 -15.72
C ARG A 63 9.93 -4.27 -15.11
N GLY A 64 10.56 -5.14 -15.89
CA GLY A 64 11.83 -5.77 -15.55
C GLY A 64 12.91 -5.18 -16.44
N ALA A 65 14.01 -4.68 -15.87
CA ALA A 65 15.12 -4.11 -16.65
C ALA A 65 15.78 -5.12 -17.63
N GLU A 66 15.36 -6.39 -17.64
CA GLU A 66 15.83 -7.46 -18.51
C GLU A 66 14.71 -8.29 -19.18
N SER A 67 13.43 -7.90 -19.08
CA SER A 67 12.34 -8.71 -19.63
C SER A 67 12.17 -8.54 -21.14
N LYS A 68 12.29 -9.64 -21.90
CA LYS A 68 12.17 -9.67 -23.37
C LYS A 68 10.90 -10.40 -23.79
N LEU A 69 9.99 -9.71 -24.50
CA LEU A 69 8.84 -10.37 -25.10
C LEU A 69 9.31 -11.37 -26.18
N LEU A 70 8.83 -12.61 -26.10
CA LEU A 70 9.18 -13.69 -27.03
C LEU A 70 8.13 -13.85 -28.13
N VAL A 71 6.85 -13.97 -27.74
CA VAL A 71 5.76 -14.28 -28.66
C VAL A 71 4.42 -13.83 -28.08
N SER A 72 3.49 -13.46 -28.95
CA SER A 72 2.11 -13.14 -28.60
C SER A 72 1.15 -14.08 -29.33
N PHE A 73 0.21 -14.67 -28.61
CA PHE A 73 -0.84 -15.54 -29.15
C PHE A 73 -2.20 -14.87 -29.03
N VAL A 74 -2.98 -14.86 -30.11
CA VAL A 74 -4.34 -14.32 -30.14
C VAL A 74 -5.32 -15.47 -30.30
N GLY A 75 -6.42 -15.46 -29.54
CA GLY A 75 -7.42 -16.51 -29.65
C GLY A 75 -8.56 -16.43 -28.63
N THR A 76 -9.19 -17.58 -28.41
CA THR A 76 -10.25 -17.78 -27.42
C THR A 76 -9.78 -18.72 -26.32
N LEU A 77 -9.87 -18.28 -25.06
CA LEU A 77 -9.56 -19.14 -23.91
C LEU A 77 -10.56 -20.30 -23.88
N ARG A 78 -10.04 -21.49 -23.60
CA ARG A 78 -10.85 -22.71 -23.49
C ARG A 78 -11.52 -22.88 -22.14
N ASP A 79 -10.98 -22.22 -21.13
CA ASP A 79 -11.42 -22.28 -19.73
C ASP A 79 -11.45 -20.88 -19.10
N ASP A 80 -11.85 -20.84 -17.82
CA ASP A 80 -11.77 -19.61 -17.02
C ASP A 80 -10.32 -19.07 -17.01
N SER A 81 -10.18 -17.75 -17.14
CA SER A 81 -8.89 -17.09 -17.22
C SER A 81 -7.99 -17.40 -16.02
N ALA A 82 -8.55 -17.65 -14.83
CA ALA A 82 -7.78 -18.00 -13.63
C ALA A 82 -7.12 -19.37 -13.74
N VAL A 83 -7.87 -20.36 -14.22
CA VAL A 83 -7.37 -21.72 -14.38
C VAL A 83 -6.29 -21.77 -15.46
N VAL A 84 -6.53 -21.09 -16.58
CA VAL A 84 -5.56 -21.03 -17.68
C VAL A 84 -4.28 -20.31 -17.26
N TYR A 85 -4.40 -19.21 -16.52
CA TYR A 85 -3.26 -18.46 -16.03
C TYR A 85 -2.36 -19.30 -15.13
N GLU A 86 -2.93 -20.00 -14.14
CA GLU A 86 -2.18 -20.85 -13.23
C GLU A 86 -1.46 -21.99 -13.98
N ALA A 87 -2.15 -22.63 -14.91
CA ALA A 87 -1.59 -23.74 -15.68
C ALA A 87 -0.45 -23.30 -16.63
N LEU A 88 -0.59 -22.14 -17.28
CA LEU A 88 0.47 -21.56 -18.11
C LEU A 88 1.67 -21.15 -17.27
N GLU A 89 1.44 -20.60 -16.08
CA GLU A 89 2.53 -20.17 -15.21
C GLU A 89 3.36 -21.35 -14.69
N GLU A 90 2.71 -22.46 -14.33
CA GLU A 90 3.36 -23.72 -13.93
C GLU A 90 4.19 -24.29 -15.08
N ALA A 91 3.64 -24.31 -16.29
CA ALA A 91 4.31 -24.87 -17.46
C ALA A 91 5.51 -24.02 -17.94
N LEU A 92 5.46 -22.70 -17.76
CA LEU A 92 6.51 -21.76 -18.20
C LEU A 92 7.57 -21.49 -17.12
N GLN A 93 7.32 -21.89 -15.88
CA GLN A 93 8.23 -21.70 -14.74
C GLN A 93 9.61 -22.32 -14.93
N PRO A 94 9.76 -23.56 -15.45
CA PRO A 94 11.08 -24.17 -15.64
C PRO A 94 11.97 -23.40 -16.62
N GLN A 95 11.38 -22.56 -17.48
CA GLN A 95 12.07 -21.85 -18.55
C GLN A 95 12.35 -20.37 -18.24
N ASP A 96 12.09 -19.92 -17.01
CA ASP A 96 12.19 -18.49 -16.60
C ASP A 96 11.34 -17.55 -17.47
N GLN A 97 10.14 -18.02 -17.84
CA GLN A 97 9.18 -17.28 -18.66
C GLN A 97 7.86 -17.10 -17.90
N TYR A 98 7.09 -16.08 -18.26
CA TYR A 98 5.75 -15.87 -17.72
C TYR A 98 4.76 -15.41 -18.80
N ALA A 99 3.49 -15.74 -18.60
CA ALA A 99 2.39 -15.35 -19.49
C ALA A 99 1.65 -14.13 -18.95
N LEU A 100 1.36 -13.16 -19.81
CA LEU A 100 0.46 -12.04 -19.55
C LEU A 100 -0.81 -12.23 -20.37
N LEU A 101 -1.92 -12.52 -19.69
CA LEU A 101 -3.24 -12.62 -20.32
C LEU A 101 -3.86 -11.23 -20.44
N ARG A 102 -4.43 -10.93 -21.59
CA ARG A 102 -5.13 -9.69 -21.90
C ARG A 102 -6.41 -9.94 -22.67
N GLU A 103 -7.33 -9.00 -22.55
CA GLU A 103 -8.53 -8.93 -23.39
C GLU A 103 -8.23 -8.10 -24.63
N ASN A 104 -8.38 -8.69 -25.81
CA ASN A 104 -8.19 -8.01 -27.09
C ASN A 104 -9.46 -7.23 -27.43
N ARG A 105 -9.52 -5.98 -26.99
CA ARG A 105 -10.71 -5.11 -27.14
C ARG A 105 -10.95 -4.59 -28.56
N ARG A 106 -9.99 -4.72 -29.48
CA ARG A 106 -10.06 -4.20 -30.85
C ARG A 106 -10.06 -5.27 -31.94
N GLY A 107 -9.83 -6.54 -31.58
CA GLY A 107 -9.75 -7.65 -32.53
C GLY A 107 -11.02 -8.51 -32.60
N THR A 108 -11.05 -9.40 -33.58
CA THR A 108 -12.10 -10.40 -33.80
C THR A 108 -12.12 -11.50 -32.74
N HIS A 109 -10.98 -11.76 -32.09
CA HIS A 109 -10.85 -12.74 -31.01
C HIS A 109 -10.60 -12.04 -29.67
N PRO A 110 -11.28 -12.44 -28.58
CA PRO A 110 -11.32 -11.68 -27.34
C PRO A 110 -10.08 -11.80 -26.45
N HIS A 111 -9.17 -12.76 -26.66
CA HIS A 111 -8.04 -13.00 -25.73
C HIS A 111 -6.68 -12.93 -26.41
N LEU A 112 -5.70 -12.40 -25.68
CA LEU A 112 -4.31 -12.20 -26.07
C LEU A 112 -3.41 -12.74 -24.95
N ILE A 113 -2.40 -13.54 -25.28
CA ILE A 113 -1.42 -14.09 -24.34
C ILE A 113 -0.02 -13.69 -24.80
N HIS A 114 0.67 -12.87 -24.01
CA HIS A 114 2.07 -12.52 -24.24
C HIS A 114 3.00 -13.41 -23.41
N ILE A 115 4.04 -13.97 -24.02
CA ILE A 115 5.08 -14.75 -23.32
C ILE A 115 6.35 -13.92 -23.21
N VAL A 116 6.77 -13.65 -21.98
CA VAL A 116 7.91 -12.78 -21.68
C VAL A 116 9.01 -13.60 -21.01
N ALA A 117 10.24 -13.46 -21.50
CA ALA A 117 11.45 -14.02 -20.90
C ALA A 117 11.95 -13.15 -19.74
N GLY A 118 12.47 -13.80 -18.69
CA GLY A 118 13.00 -13.14 -17.50
C GLY A 118 11.88 -12.79 -16.53
N ARG A 119 11.67 -13.62 -15.51
CA ARG A 119 10.74 -13.28 -14.43
C ARG A 119 11.33 -12.14 -13.59
N PRO A 120 10.53 -11.12 -13.19
CA PRO A 120 11.00 -10.12 -12.25
C PRO A 120 11.52 -10.83 -11.00
N THR A 121 12.83 -10.70 -10.73
CA THR A 121 13.47 -11.35 -9.59
C THR A 121 12.76 -10.94 -8.30
N LYS A 122 12.49 -11.91 -7.42
CA LYS A 122 11.82 -11.69 -6.14
C LYS A 122 12.53 -10.51 -5.42
N PRO A 123 11.80 -9.45 -5.02
CA PRO A 123 12.43 -8.28 -4.44
C PRO A 123 13.22 -8.69 -3.21
N ARG A 124 14.52 -8.39 -3.22
CA ARG A 124 15.50 -8.74 -2.20
C ARG A 124 14.90 -8.52 -0.81
N ASP A 125 15.06 -9.49 0.09
CA ASP A 125 14.66 -9.33 1.48
C ASP A 125 15.47 -8.15 2.05
N LEU A 126 14.80 -7.00 2.16
CA LEU A 126 15.43 -5.82 2.73
C LEU A 126 15.57 -6.08 4.23
N PRO A 127 16.71 -5.71 4.84
CA PRO A 127 16.84 -5.84 6.27
C PRO A 127 15.77 -5.00 6.96
N VAL A 128 15.26 -5.47 8.10
CA VAL A 128 14.15 -4.81 8.83
C VAL A 128 14.60 -3.59 9.65
N TRP A 129 15.91 -3.41 9.83
CA TRP A 129 16.46 -2.32 10.66
C TRP A 129 16.09 -0.90 10.17
N PRO A 130 16.00 -0.57 8.85
CA PRO A 130 15.60 0.75 8.41
C PRO A 130 14.17 1.08 8.85
N ASN A 131 13.29 0.09 8.87
CA ASN A 131 11.90 0.27 9.26
C ASN A 131 11.78 0.53 10.76
N ALA A 132 12.57 -0.18 11.56
CA ALA A 132 12.67 0.06 12.99
C ALA A 132 13.24 1.46 13.30
N LEU A 133 14.29 1.88 12.58
CA LEU A 133 14.86 3.22 12.71
C LEU A 133 13.85 4.30 12.31
N LEU A 134 13.13 4.11 11.20
CA LEU A 134 12.10 5.03 10.73
C LEU A 134 10.91 5.11 11.68
N PHE A 135 10.49 3.98 12.25
CA PHE A 135 9.46 3.95 13.29
C PHE A 135 9.93 4.72 14.53
N LEU A 136 11.16 4.50 14.99
CA LEU A 136 11.72 5.22 16.14
C LEU A 136 11.81 6.74 15.85
N ALA A 137 12.27 7.10 14.66
CA ALA A 137 12.30 8.50 14.21
C ALA A 137 10.89 9.10 14.18
N THR A 138 9.89 8.36 13.70
CA THR A 138 8.50 8.80 13.68
C THR A 138 7.95 8.95 15.08
N LEU A 139 8.21 8.00 15.97
CA LEU A 139 7.83 8.06 17.39
C LEU A 139 8.40 9.30 18.07
N LEU A 140 9.69 9.59 17.89
CA LEU A 140 10.32 10.80 18.44
C LEU A 140 9.70 12.08 17.85
N SER A 141 9.38 12.06 16.56
CA SER A 141 8.75 13.19 15.87
C SER A 141 7.34 13.47 16.41
N VAL A 142 6.49 12.45 16.55
CA VAL A 142 5.14 12.64 17.10
C VAL A 142 5.15 12.94 18.60
N LEU A 143 6.10 12.41 19.37
CA LEU A 143 6.29 12.78 20.78
C LEU A 143 6.70 14.25 20.93
N TYR A 144 7.60 14.72 20.06
CA TYR A 144 7.97 16.14 20.02
C TYR A 144 6.76 17.02 19.72
N THR A 145 6.02 16.73 18.64
CA THR A 145 4.80 17.47 18.29
C THR A 145 3.76 17.43 19.42
N GLY A 146 3.50 16.26 20.00
CA GLY A 146 2.58 16.12 21.13
C GLY A 146 3.02 16.94 22.35
N THR A 147 4.33 17.02 22.61
CA THR A 147 4.87 17.83 23.70
C THR A 147 4.67 19.32 23.44
N THR A 148 4.87 19.78 22.20
CA THR A 148 4.60 21.18 21.84
C THR A 148 3.13 21.54 21.96
N ILE A 149 2.22 20.62 21.60
CA ILE A 149 0.77 20.80 21.78
C ILE A 149 0.43 20.86 23.28
N ALA A 150 0.95 19.93 24.08
CA ALA A 150 0.72 19.92 25.52
C ALA A 150 1.27 21.17 26.24
N ILE A 151 2.40 21.72 25.79
CA ILE A 151 2.95 22.99 26.30
C ILE A 151 2.05 24.17 25.88
N ALA A 152 1.55 24.17 24.65
CA ALA A 152 0.62 25.20 24.19
C ALA A 152 -0.70 25.18 24.99
N GLU A 153 -1.26 24.00 25.27
CA GLU A 153 -2.44 23.85 26.12
C GLU A 153 -2.16 24.32 27.56
N LEU A 154 -1.00 23.94 28.13
CA LEU A 154 -0.58 24.39 29.45
C LEU A 154 -0.45 25.92 29.56
N SER A 155 -0.15 26.61 28.45
CA SER A 155 0.01 28.06 28.44
C SER A 155 -1.29 28.82 28.77
N LEU A 156 -2.45 28.17 28.63
CA LEU A 156 -3.75 28.71 28.99
C LEU A 156 -3.90 28.88 30.51
N ASP A 157 -3.38 27.92 31.29
CA ASP A 157 -3.49 27.91 32.76
C ASP A 157 -2.23 28.46 33.44
N HIS A 158 -1.04 28.19 32.87
CA HIS A 158 0.27 28.46 33.48
C HIS A 158 1.27 29.03 32.44
N PRO A 159 1.10 30.30 32.01
CA PRO A 159 1.86 30.88 30.90
C PRO A 159 3.37 30.96 31.16
N VAL A 160 3.79 31.26 32.39
CA VAL A 160 5.22 31.35 32.75
C VAL A 160 5.90 29.98 32.65
N LEU A 161 5.28 28.94 33.19
CA LEU A 161 5.81 27.58 33.11
C LEU A 161 5.85 27.06 31.67
N ALA A 162 4.80 27.35 30.88
CA ALA A 162 4.79 26.98 29.47
C ALA A 162 5.91 27.67 28.68
N GLN A 163 6.18 28.94 28.97
CA GLN A 163 7.29 29.68 28.37
C GLN A 163 8.66 29.09 28.75
N GLU A 164 8.85 28.70 30.02
CA GLU A 164 10.07 28.02 30.46
C GLU A 164 10.26 26.67 29.76
N LEU A 165 9.20 25.84 29.67
CA LEU A 165 9.25 24.54 29.02
C LEU A 165 9.49 24.65 27.50
N GLY A 166 8.89 25.66 26.84
CA GLY A 166 9.04 25.93 25.41
C GLY A 166 10.28 26.76 25.04
N SER A 167 11.06 27.20 26.02
CA SER A 167 12.17 28.16 25.81
C SER A 167 13.30 27.65 24.93
N SER A 168 13.53 26.32 24.89
CA SER A 168 14.63 25.72 24.14
C SER A 168 14.28 24.31 23.63
N LEU A 169 15.01 23.82 22.64
CA LEU A 169 14.87 22.43 22.20
C LEU A 169 15.23 21.44 23.33
N GLY A 170 16.24 21.77 24.15
CA GLY A 170 16.64 20.92 25.27
C GLY A 170 15.56 20.76 26.34
N SER A 171 14.84 21.83 26.70
CA SER A 171 13.73 21.78 27.65
C SER A 171 12.55 20.97 27.11
N ILE A 172 12.22 21.11 25.81
CA ILE A 172 11.19 20.30 25.15
C ILE A 172 11.58 18.82 25.16
N LEU A 173 12.83 18.49 24.77
CA LEU A 173 13.33 17.12 24.74
C LEU A 173 13.35 16.46 26.14
N ALA A 174 13.64 17.23 27.19
CA ALA A 174 13.56 16.75 28.57
C ALA A 174 12.11 16.45 29.02
N ASN A 175 11.11 17.01 28.33
CA ASN A 175 9.70 16.89 28.66
C ASN A 175 8.89 16.08 27.64
N LEU A 176 9.54 15.24 26.82
CA LEU A 176 8.88 14.41 25.80
C LEU A 176 7.75 13.52 26.34
N TRP A 177 7.80 13.18 27.62
CA TRP A 177 6.75 12.39 28.28
C TRP A 177 5.38 13.07 28.23
N ARG A 178 5.31 14.40 28.13
CA ARG A 178 4.04 15.13 28.00
C ARG A 178 3.34 14.85 26.67
N GLY A 179 4.09 14.46 25.63
CA GLY A 179 3.55 14.13 24.32
C GLY A 179 2.93 12.74 24.19
N TRP A 180 2.97 11.91 25.25
CA TRP A 180 2.46 10.53 25.19
C TRP A 180 0.99 10.42 24.78
N PRO A 181 0.03 11.19 25.33
CA PRO A 181 -1.38 11.07 24.95
C PRO A 181 -1.59 11.28 23.44
N TYR A 182 -0.93 12.29 22.88
CA TYR A 182 -0.96 12.57 21.44
C TYR A 182 -0.28 11.47 20.62
N ALA A 183 0.96 11.12 20.97
CA ALA A 183 1.75 10.12 20.25
C ALA A 183 1.07 8.74 20.24
N LEU A 184 0.49 8.33 21.37
CA LEU A 184 -0.27 7.08 21.47
C LEU A 184 -1.51 7.13 20.57
N SER A 185 -2.26 8.23 20.60
CA SER A 185 -3.48 8.37 19.79
C SER A 185 -3.18 8.26 18.29
N ILE A 186 -2.19 9.00 17.78
CA ILE A 186 -1.87 8.97 16.35
C ILE A 186 -1.27 7.63 15.91
N LEU A 187 -0.41 7.02 16.73
CA LEU A 187 0.18 5.71 16.41
C LEU A 187 -0.84 4.58 16.51
N LEU A 188 -1.79 4.66 17.45
CA LEU A 188 -2.90 3.70 17.55
C LEU A 188 -3.85 3.78 16.36
N ILE A 189 -3.90 4.88 15.63
CA ILE A 189 -4.66 4.95 14.38
C ILE A 189 -3.81 4.45 13.21
N LEU A 190 -2.57 4.95 13.10
CA LEU A 190 -1.70 4.68 11.96
C LEU A 190 -1.21 3.23 11.88
N VAL A 191 -0.84 2.63 13.03
CA VAL A 191 -0.33 1.24 13.06
C VAL A 191 -1.43 0.27 12.62
N PRO A 192 -2.66 0.28 13.17
CA PRO A 192 -3.75 -0.56 12.68
C PRO A 192 -4.17 -0.25 11.25
N HIS A 193 -4.11 1.02 10.81
CA HIS A 193 -4.36 1.37 9.41
C HIS A 193 -3.42 0.63 8.45
N GLU A 194 -2.11 0.74 8.66
CA GLU A 194 -1.14 0.03 7.83
C GLU A 194 -1.20 -1.49 8.05
N MET A 195 -1.46 -1.95 9.28
CA MET A 195 -1.62 -3.38 9.55
C MET A 195 -2.88 -3.96 8.90
N GLY A 196 -3.93 -3.17 8.70
CA GLY A 196 -5.09 -3.57 7.91
C GLY A 196 -4.68 -3.89 6.48
N HIS A 197 -3.98 -2.97 5.82
CA HIS A 197 -3.41 -3.19 4.50
C HIS A 197 -2.50 -4.41 4.47
N PHE A 198 -1.54 -4.51 5.40
CA PHE A 198 -0.57 -5.60 5.46
C PHE A 198 -1.24 -6.97 5.66
N LEU A 199 -2.18 -7.07 6.60
CA LEU A 199 -2.88 -8.32 6.90
C LEU A 199 -3.76 -8.75 5.72
N MET A 200 -4.42 -7.81 5.05
CA MET A 200 -5.19 -8.12 3.85
C MET A 200 -4.29 -8.56 2.70
N MET A 201 -3.16 -7.88 2.47
CA MET A 201 -2.17 -8.34 1.49
C MET A 201 -1.66 -9.75 1.81
N ARG A 202 -1.36 -10.06 3.08
CA ARG A 202 -0.99 -11.41 3.52
C ARG A 202 -2.10 -12.43 3.27
N ARG A 203 -3.36 -12.08 3.56
CA ARG A 203 -4.53 -12.95 3.29
C ARG A 203 -4.68 -13.26 1.81
N HIS A 204 -4.41 -12.29 0.94
CA HIS A 204 -4.45 -12.45 -0.51
C HIS A 204 -3.14 -12.99 -1.11
N LYS A 205 -2.18 -13.43 -0.27
CA LYS A 205 -0.84 -13.90 -0.68
C LYS A 205 -0.13 -12.89 -1.58
N VAL A 206 -0.24 -11.61 -1.24
CA VAL A 206 0.43 -10.49 -1.91
C VAL A 206 1.73 -10.16 -1.19
N ALA A 207 2.87 -10.27 -1.88
CA ALA A 207 4.14 -9.81 -1.35
C ALA A 207 4.12 -8.30 -1.09
N ALA A 208 4.42 -7.93 0.15
CA ALA A 208 4.42 -6.56 0.62
C ALA A 208 5.59 -6.36 1.58
N SER A 209 6.13 -5.14 1.62
CA SER A 209 7.09 -4.78 2.67
C SER A 209 6.41 -4.70 4.04
N TRP A 210 7.24 -4.66 5.08
CA TRP A 210 6.82 -4.07 6.35
C TRP A 210 6.56 -2.56 6.16
N PRO A 211 5.71 -1.95 7.00
CA PRO A 211 5.37 -0.54 6.89
C PRO A 211 6.58 0.35 7.15
N TYR A 212 6.74 1.37 6.30
CA TYR A 212 7.69 2.45 6.47
C TYR A 212 6.96 3.64 7.09
N PHE A 213 7.29 3.95 8.34
CA PHE A 213 6.76 5.13 9.02
C PHE A 213 7.58 6.35 8.62
N LEU A 214 6.92 7.43 8.20
CA LEU A 214 7.57 8.62 7.69
C LEU A 214 7.55 9.72 8.76
N PRO A 215 8.71 10.07 9.35
CA PRO A 215 8.77 11.12 10.35
C PRO A 215 8.51 12.48 9.72
N GLY A 216 7.76 13.33 10.41
CA GLY A 216 7.38 14.66 9.96
C GLY A 216 8.01 15.79 10.76
N PHE A 217 9.25 15.61 11.24
CA PHE A 217 9.94 16.53 12.16
C PHE A 217 9.83 17.99 11.70
N PHE A 218 9.34 18.86 12.58
CA PHE A 218 9.22 20.33 12.41
C PHE A 218 8.43 20.83 11.18
N ILE A 219 8.09 19.95 10.23
CA ILE A 219 7.47 20.29 8.95
C ILE A 219 6.00 19.88 8.95
N SER A 220 5.68 18.69 9.48
CA SER A 220 4.29 18.20 9.54
C SER A 220 3.61 18.73 10.80
N PRO A 221 2.42 19.34 10.70
CA PRO A 221 1.64 19.74 11.88
C PRO A 221 1.25 18.54 12.75
N PHE A 222 1.24 17.33 12.18
CA PHE A 222 0.90 16.10 12.89
C PHE A 222 2.14 15.34 13.43
N GLY A 223 3.35 15.80 13.12
CA GLY A 223 4.60 15.11 13.50
C GLY A 223 4.91 13.86 12.68
N THR A 224 4.10 13.51 11.67
CA THR A 224 4.33 12.39 10.75
C THR A 224 3.76 12.71 9.36
N PHE A 225 4.31 12.09 8.32
CA PHE A 225 3.70 12.05 6.98
C PHE A 225 2.84 10.80 6.78
N GLY A 226 2.57 10.06 7.87
CA GLY A 226 1.90 8.78 7.84
C GLY A 226 2.89 7.63 7.69
N ALA A 227 2.40 6.54 7.15
CA ALA A 227 3.18 5.36 6.86
C ALA A 227 2.75 4.81 5.50
N ALA A 228 3.61 3.99 4.91
CA ALA A 228 3.31 3.38 3.63
C ALA A 228 3.92 1.99 3.54
N ILE A 229 3.21 1.10 2.84
CA ILE A 229 3.72 -0.21 2.49
C ILE A 229 4.15 -0.19 1.03
N LEU A 230 5.39 -0.62 0.78
CA LEU A 230 5.87 -0.82 -0.58
C LEU A 230 5.31 -2.13 -1.11
N LEU A 231 4.46 -2.00 -2.12
CA LEU A 231 3.94 -3.13 -2.87
C LEU A 231 5.09 -3.78 -3.65
N ARG A 232 5.32 -5.08 -3.41
CA ARG A 232 6.43 -5.83 -4.01
C ARG A 232 6.02 -6.62 -5.25
N GLU A 233 4.72 -6.72 -5.49
CA GLU A 233 4.11 -7.37 -6.64
C GLU A 233 2.82 -6.63 -7.03
N SER A 234 2.34 -6.82 -8.26
CA SER A 234 1.08 -6.20 -8.69
C SER A 234 -0.13 -6.87 -8.00
N LEU A 235 -1.14 -6.07 -7.67
CA LEU A 235 -2.42 -6.60 -7.19
C LEU A 235 -3.15 -7.30 -8.34
N LYS A 236 -3.64 -8.49 -8.04
CA LYS A 236 -3.96 -9.53 -9.02
C LYS A 236 -5.30 -9.34 -9.70
N ASN A 237 -6.24 -8.71 -9.00
CA ASN A 237 -7.59 -8.43 -9.48
C ASN A 237 -8.20 -7.24 -8.75
N ARG A 238 -9.24 -6.64 -9.34
CA ARG A 238 -9.96 -5.48 -8.78
C ARG A 238 -10.52 -5.75 -7.39
N LYS A 239 -10.93 -6.99 -7.11
CA LYS A 239 -11.45 -7.40 -5.81
C LYS A 239 -10.36 -7.30 -4.73
N THR A 240 -9.17 -7.84 -4.98
CA THR A 240 -8.03 -7.75 -4.07
C THR A 240 -7.58 -6.29 -3.89
N LEU A 241 -7.61 -5.50 -4.96
CA LEU A 241 -7.33 -4.06 -4.88
C LEU A 241 -8.33 -3.35 -3.95
N LEU A 242 -9.62 -3.65 -4.08
CA LEU A 242 -10.67 -3.09 -3.24
C LEU A 242 -10.53 -3.56 -1.79
N ASP A 243 -10.34 -4.86 -1.56
CA ASP A 243 -10.22 -5.48 -0.24
C ASP A 243 -9.01 -4.90 0.50
N VAL A 244 -7.84 -4.86 -0.14
CA VAL A 244 -6.62 -4.25 0.41
C VAL A 244 -6.84 -2.76 0.62
N GLY A 245 -7.34 -2.03 -0.37
CA GLY A 245 -7.55 -0.58 -0.30
C GLY A 245 -8.53 -0.16 0.80
N ALA A 246 -9.57 -0.95 1.08
CA ALA A 246 -10.54 -0.65 2.13
C ALA A 246 -10.06 -1.08 3.53
N SER A 247 -9.28 -2.15 3.62
CA SER A 247 -8.88 -2.75 4.91
C SER A 247 -8.16 -1.79 5.86
N GLY A 248 -7.24 -0.96 5.34
CA GLY A 248 -6.52 0.01 6.16
C GLY A 248 -7.40 1.12 6.73
N PRO A 249 -8.13 1.88 5.88
CA PRO A 249 -9.09 2.87 6.33
C PRO A 249 -10.11 2.33 7.35
N ILE A 250 -10.65 1.13 7.12
CA ILE A 250 -11.60 0.50 8.05
C ILE A 250 -10.93 0.20 9.40
N ALA A 251 -9.74 -0.41 9.40
CA ALA A 251 -9.01 -0.72 10.62
C ALA A 251 -8.63 0.54 11.42
N GLY A 252 -8.11 1.56 10.74
CA GLY A 252 -7.80 2.85 11.37
C GLY A 252 -9.04 3.56 11.90
N PHE A 253 -10.15 3.53 11.14
CA PHE A 253 -11.42 4.14 11.55
C PHE A 253 -12.00 3.49 12.82
N LEU A 254 -11.98 2.15 12.91
CA LEU A 254 -12.45 1.43 14.09
C LEU A 254 -11.70 1.81 15.37
N VAL A 255 -10.43 2.21 15.26
CA VAL A 255 -9.63 2.68 16.39
C VAL A 255 -9.81 4.19 16.61
N ALA A 256 -9.95 4.98 15.54
CA ALA A 256 -10.17 6.42 15.63
C ALA A 256 -11.49 6.76 16.35
N VAL A 257 -12.57 6.00 16.12
CA VAL A 257 -13.89 6.24 16.75
C VAL A 257 -13.80 6.30 18.28
N PRO A 258 -13.35 5.26 19.01
CA PRO A 258 -13.26 5.33 20.47
C PRO A 258 -12.25 6.37 20.95
N LEU A 259 -11.16 6.61 20.21
CA LEU A 259 -10.19 7.64 20.55
C LEU A 259 -10.78 9.05 20.47
N VAL A 260 -11.65 9.34 19.50
CA VAL A 260 -12.37 10.62 19.42
C VAL A 260 -13.27 10.81 20.63
N PHE A 261 -14.01 9.78 21.05
CA PHE A 261 -14.85 9.88 22.25
C PHE A 261 -14.02 10.13 23.51
N ILE A 262 -12.88 9.45 23.66
CA ILE A 262 -11.95 9.66 24.79
C ILE A 262 -11.38 11.08 24.74
N GLY A 263 -10.90 11.52 23.57
CA GLY A 263 -10.36 12.85 23.35
C GLY A 263 -11.35 13.93 23.76
N LEU A 264 -12.57 13.89 23.18
CA LEU A 264 -13.64 14.82 23.51
C LEU A 264 -14.03 14.79 24.99
N ALA A 265 -14.11 13.60 25.60
CA ALA A 265 -14.42 13.48 27.03
C ALA A 265 -13.35 14.09 27.95
N THR A 266 -12.11 14.24 27.45
CA THR A 266 -11.00 14.88 28.16
C THR A 266 -10.78 16.34 27.76
N SER A 267 -11.42 16.81 26.68
CA SER A 267 -11.30 18.18 26.19
C SER A 267 -12.13 19.17 26.99
N ARG A 268 -11.75 20.45 26.93
CA ARG A 268 -12.47 21.56 27.57
C ARG A 268 -13.24 22.32 26.50
N VAL A 269 -14.45 22.79 26.84
CA VAL A 269 -15.20 23.71 25.98
C VAL A 269 -14.75 25.14 26.28
N LEU A 270 -14.28 25.86 25.26
CA LEU A 270 -13.74 27.21 25.36
C LEU A 270 -14.53 28.21 24.50
N PRO A 271 -14.54 29.51 24.86
CA PRO A 271 -15.14 30.54 24.02
C PRO A 271 -14.39 30.67 22.68
N MET A 272 -15.14 30.85 21.59
CA MET A 272 -14.57 31.12 20.27
C MET A 272 -14.04 32.56 20.22
N THR A 273 -12.73 32.74 20.30
CA THR A 273 -12.07 34.06 20.32
C THR A 273 -11.74 34.61 18.92
N GLY A 274 -12.02 33.86 17.85
CA GLY A 274 -11.67 34.23 16.47
C GLY A 274 -10.20 34.05 16.10
N GLU A 275 -9.33 33.74 17.07
CA GLU A 275 -7.88 33.49 16.89
C GLU A 275 -7.51 31.99 16.89
N GLY A 276 -8.49 31.10 16.80
CA GLY A 276 -8.31 29.65 16.78
C GLY A 276 -8.55 29.01 15.41
N LEU A 277 -7.97 27.82 15.20
CA LEU A 277 -8.31 26.99 14.05
C LEU A 277 -9.68 26.37 14.29
N ILE A 278 -10.68 26.69 13.46
CA ILE A 278 -12.00 26.04 13.56
C ILE A 278 -11.88 24.63 12.96
N GLU A 279 -12.26 23.64 13.76
CA GLU A 279 -12.26 22.24 13.33
C GLU A 279 -13.37 21.97 12.30
N GLY A 280 -13.07 21.15 11.29
CA GLY A 280 -14.08 20.69 10.35
C GLY A 280 -15.03 19.67 11.01
N ASN A 281 -16.34 19.86 10.87
CA ASN A 281 -17.33 18.93 11.42
C ASN A 281 -17.73 17.85 10.41
N SER A 282 -17.31 16.61 10.65
CA SER A 282 -17.92 15.43 10.04
C SER A 282 -19.20 15.03 10.80
N LEU A 283 -20.11 14.28 10.17
CA LEU A 283 -21.34 13.81 10.84
C LEU A 283 -21.04 13.01 12.11
N ILE A 284 -20.02 12.17 12.07
CA ILE A 284 -19.60 11.35 13.21
C ILE A 284 -19.01 12.23 14.31
N TYR A 285 -18.21 13.23 13.94
CA TYR A 285 -17.59 14.14 14.89
C TYR A 285 -18.61 15.04 15.58
N ALA A 286 -19.55 15.60 14.82
CA ALA A 286 -20.67 16.37 15.34
C ALA A 286 -21.56 15.52 16.26
N PHE A 287 -21.84 14.27 15.89
CA PHE A 287 -22.56 13.33 16.74
C PHE A 287 -21.79 13.03 18.03
N ALA A 288 -20.48 12.80 17.95
CA ALA A 288 -19.65 12.55 19.13
C ALA A 288 -19.61 13.76 20.08
N LYS A 289 -19.47 14.99 19.55
CA LYS A 289 -19.58 16.23 20.34
C LYS A 289 -20.93 16.32 21.04
N TRP A 290 -22.03 16.07 20.32
CA TRP A 290 -23.38 16.07 20.90
C TRP A 290 -23.56 15.03 22.00
N VAL A 291 -23.03 13.81 21.82
CA VAL A 291 -23.10 12.74 22.83
C VAL A 291 -22.31 13.09 24.10
N ILE A 292 -21.12 13.70 23.96
CA ILE A 292 -20.24 14.02 25.10
C ILE A 292 -20.69 15.28 25.85
N PHE A 293 -21.03 16.36 25.13
CA PHE A 293 -21.33 17.66 25.72
C PHE A 293 -22.83 17.94 25.88
N GLY A 294 -23.70 17.15 25.25
CA GLY A 294 -25.15 17.34 25.28
C GLY A 294 -25.68 18.47 24.38
N GLU A 295 -24.79 19.14 23.65
CA GLU A 295 -25.11 20.23 22.73
C GLU A 295 -24.32 20.11 21.42
N VAL A 296 -24.81 20.77 20.37
CA VAL A 296 -24.14 20.76 19.06
C VAL A 296 -23.07 21.85 19.07
N LEU A 297 -21.79 21.44 19.02
CA LEU A 297 -20.63 22.33 18.96
C LEU A 297 -19.95 22.28 17.57
N PRO A 298 -19.45 23.41 17.04
CA PRO A 298 -19.54 24.75 17.63
C PRO A 298 -20.96 25.33 17.57
N ASN A 299 -21.34 26.08 18.60
CA ASN A 299 -22.65 26.75 18.71
C ASN A 299 -22.60 28.25 18.34
N GLY A 300 -21.47 28.72 17.80
CA GLY A 300 -21.22 30.11 17.43
C GLY A 300 -20.67 30.98 18.57
N GLN A 301 -20.66 30.49 19.81
CA GLN A 301 -20.02 31.15 20.96
C GLN A 301 -18.92 30.29 21.58
N PHE A 302 -19.11 28.98 21.60
CA PHE A 302 -18.22 28.01 22.21
C PHE A 302 -17.90 26.88 21.23
N ASP A 303 -16.71 26.31 21.36
CA ASP A 303 -16.30 25.05 20.73
C ASP A 303 -15.34 24.30 21.66
N VAL A 304 -15.07 23.05 21.30
CA VAL A 304 -14.10 22.17 21.95
C VAL A 304 -12.68 22.51 21.50
#